data_AF-A0A506Y406-F1
#
_entry.id   AF-A0A506Y406-F1
#
_cell.length_a   1.000
_cell.length_b   1.000
_cell.length_c   1.000
_cell.angle_alpha   90.00
_cell.angle_beta   90.00
_cell.angle_gamma   90.00
#
_symmetry.space_group_name_H-M   'P 1'
#
loop_
_entity.id
_entity.type
_entity.pdbx_description
1 polymer ?
#
loop_
_entity_poly.entity_id
_entity_poly.type
_entity_poly.pdbx_seq_one_letter_code
_entity_poly.pdbx_strand_id
1 'polypeptide(L)'
;MTDDRFAADPDRLRQSAQRLRALQSRVHGLSSTVDQLASRYPDAAGDGDFKQSYDTNYVPAAAAAKEFMTALSSSVEEIAEDTTTVAREFAETEDSATRESRHQM
;
A
#
# COMPACT_ATOMS: atom_id res chain seq x y z
N MET A 1 -11.47 18.31 -32.88
CA MET A 1 -11.57 17.49 -31.66
C MET A 1 -10.22 16.85 -31.50
N THR A 2 -9.40 17.38 -30.60
CA THR A 2 -8.09 16.80 -30.29
C THR A 2 -8.39 15.56 -29.48
N ASP A 3 -8.20 14.38 -30.07
CA ASP A 3 -8.08 13.15 -29.29
C ASP A 3 -6.92 13.37 -28.33
N ASP A 4 -7.22 13.78 -27.10
CA ASP A 4 -6.27 13.75 -25.99
C ASP A 4 -6.01 12.27 -25.72
N ARG A 5 -5.14 11.68 -26.54
CA ARG A 5 -4.58 10.36 -26.30
C ARG A 5 -3.88 10.45 -24.96
N PHE A 6 -4.48 9.83 -23.97
CA PHE A 6 -3.88 9.62 -22.66
C PHE A 6 -2.59 8.82 -22.87
N ALA A 7 -1.46 9.51 -22.98
CA ALA A 7 -0.14 8.90 -23.10
C ALA A 7 0.32 8.47 -21.70
N ALA A 8 -0.23 7.35 -21.23
CA ALA A 8 0.26 6.71 -20.01
C ALA A 8 1.62 6.06 -20.32
N ASP A 9 2.69 6.56 -19.71
CA ASP A 9 4.03 5.96 -19.79
C ASP A 9 4.05 4.68 -18.91
N PRO A 10 4.10 3.47 -19.51
CA PRO A 10 4.04 2.22 -18.77
C PRO A 10 5.19 2.04 -17.79
N ASP A 11 6.37 2.59 -18.10
CA ASP A 11 7.54 2.47 -17.25
C ASP A 11 7.42 3.37 -16.01
N ARG A 12 6.82 4.56 -16.15
CA ARG A 12 6.48 5.40 -14.99
C ARG A 12 5.43 4.76 -14.09
N LEU A 13 4.46 4.06 -14.66
CA LEU A 13 3.47 3.30 -13.88
C LEU A 13 4.13 2.16 -13.13
N ARG A 14 5.01 1.36 -13.77
CA ARG A 14 5.79 0.31 -13.10
C ARG A 14 6.65 0.86 -11.96
N GLN A 15 7.33 1.99 -12.17
CA GLN A 15 8.10 2.64 -11.10
C GLN A 15 7.20 3.10 -9.94
N SER A 16 6.01 3.61 -10.23
CA SER A 16 5.03 3.99 -9.20
C SER A 16 4.56 2.78 -8.40
N ALA A 17 4.24 1.67 -9.05
CA ALA A 17 3.89 0.41 -8.39
C ALA A 17 5.03 -0.10 -7.47
N GLN A 18 6.28 -0.03 -7.92
CA GLN A 18 7.43 -0.41 -7.09
C GLN A 18 7.57 0.48 -5.84
N ARG A 19 7.34 1.79 -5.97
CA ARG A 19 7.35 2.72 -4.83
C ARG A 19 6.24 2.41 -3.83
N LEU A 20 5.05 2.07 -4.32
CA LEU A 20 3.93 1.67 -3.47
C LEU A 20 4.24 0.37 -2.71
N ARG A 21 4.82 -0.63 -3.36
CA ARG A 21 5.26 -1.86 -2.66
C ARG A 21 6.33 -1.58 -1.60
N ALA A 22 7.27 -0.68 -1.88
CA ALA A 22 8.26 -0.27 -0.88
C ALA A 22 7.62 0.44 0.33
N LEU A 23 6.56 1.23 0.09
CA LEU A 23 5.78 1.86 1.16
C LEU A 23 5.02 0.81 1.98
N GLN A 24 4.37 -0.15 1.33
CA GLN A 24 3.66 -1.26 1.97
C GLN A 24 4.60 -2.05 2.90
N SER A 25 5.81 -2.38 2.44
CA SER A 25 6.82 -3.07 3.25
C SER A 25 7.22 -2.27 4.51
N ARG A 26 7.34 -0.95 4.39
CA ARG A 26 7.64 -0.06 5.53
C ARG A 26 6.48 0.01 6.53
N VAL A 27 5.25 0.12 6.05
CA VAL A 27 4.04 0.10 6.90
C VAL A 27 3.95 -1.22 7.66
N HIS A 28 4.18 -2.33 6.98
CA HIS A 28 4.18 -3.66 7.59
C HIS A 28 5.27 -3.80 8.66
N GLY A 29 6.50 -3.35 8.38
CA GLY A 29 7.60 -3.38 9.34
C GLY A 29 7.33 -2.53 10.58
N LEU A 30 6.74 -1.34 10.41
CA LEU A 30 6.34 -0.49 11.53
C LEU A 30 5.26 -1.15 12.39
N SER A 31 4.23 -1.72 11.75
CA SER A 31 3.16 -2.46 12.43
C SER A 31 3.71 -3.62 13.27
N SER A 32 4.60 -4.43 12.68
CA SER A 32 5.28 -5.53 13.38
C SER A 32 6.11 -5.05 14.57
N THR A 33 6.79 -3.90 14.44
CA THR A 33 7.59 -3.32 15.54
C THR A 33 6.69 -2.87 16.70
N VAL A 34 5.55 -2.24 16.40
CA VAL A 34 4.55 -1.83 17.40
C VAL A 34 3.97 -3.05 18.11
N ASP A 35 3.64 -4.12 17.39
CA ASP A 35 3.16 -5.38 17.96
C ASP A 35 4.20 -6.03 18.89
N GLN A 36 5.48 -6.04 18.50
CA GLN A 36 6.56 -6.57 19.34
C GLN A 36 6.77 -5.74 20.61
N LEU A 37 6.69 -4.42 20.52
CA LEU A 37 6.77 -3.54 21.69
C LEU A 37 5.59 -3.76 22.64
N ALA A 38 4.37 -3.88 22.11
CA ALA A 38 3.17 -4.13 22.90
C ALA A 38 3.21 -5.49 23.61
N SER A 39 3.65 -6.54 22.91
CA SER A 39 3.75 -7.90 23.46
C SER A 39 4.88 -8.08 24.48
N ARG A 40 5.95 -7.27 24.40
CA ARG A 40 7.09 -7.34 25.33
C ARG A 40 6.76 -6.83 26.73
N TYR A 41 5.76 -5.95 26.85
CA TYR A 41 5.36 -5.34 28.12
C TYR A 41 3.86 -5.53 28.38
N PRO A 42 3.40 -6.78 28.61
CA PRO A 42 1.98 -7.07 28.83
C PRO A 42 1.42 -6.38 30.08
N ASP A 43 2.28 -6.17 31.09
CA ASP A 43 1.95 -5.48 32.34
C ASP A 43 2.59 -4.08 32.44
N ALA A 44 2.84 -3.41 31.29
CA ALA A 44 3.39 -2.05 31.28
C ALA A 44 2.60 -1.06 32.15
N ALA A 45 1.32 -1.38 32.37
CA ALA A 45 0.36 -0.59 33.09
C ALA A 45 0.49 -0.67 34.63
N GLY A 46 1.23 -1.66 35.16
CA GLY A 46 1.29 -1.88 36.61
C GLY A 46 -0.10 -2.00 37.25
N ASP A 47 -0.32 -1.31 38.38
CA ASP A 47 -1.54 -1.38 39.18
C ASP A 47 -2.12 0.03 39.43
N GLY A 48 -3.39 0.10 39.87
CA GLY A 48 -4.03 1.35 40.28
C GLY A 48 -4.56 2.21 39.12
N ASP A 49 -4.67 3.52 39.35
CA ASP A 49 -5.32 4.46 38.42
C ASP A 49 -4.62 4.53 37.05
N PHE A 50 -3.31 4.31 37.01
CA PHE A 50 -2.55 4.25 35.76
C PHE A 50 -2.94 3.03 34.93
N LYS A 51 -3.15 1.86 35.58
CA LYS A 51 -3.66 0.66 34.90
C LYS A 51 -5.03 0.91 34.28
N GLN A 52 -5.93 1.52 35.04
CA GLN A 52 -7.27 1.81 34.54
C GLN A 52 -7.23 2.75 33.32
N SER A 53 -6.41 3.80 33.36
CA SER A 53 -6.22 4.71 32.22
C SER A 53 -5.56 4.01 31.02
N TYR A 54 -4.58 3.15 31.26
CA TYR A 54 -3.90 2.38 30.21
C TYR A 54 -4.85 1.40 29.53
N ASP A 55 -5.61 0.62 30.29
CA ASP A 55 -6.58 -0.36 29.78
C ASP A 55 -7.74 0.34 29.05
N THR A 56 -8.14 1.54 29.50
CA THR A 56 -9.25 2.30 28.89
C THR A 56 -8.82 3.04 27.61
N ASN A 57 -7.61 3.59 27.57
CA ASN A 57 -7.20 4.50 26.50
C ASN A 57 -6.11 3.91 25.60
N TYR A 58 -5.04 3.38 26.20
CA TYR A 58 -3.87 2.94 25.45
C TYR A 58 -4.12 1.63 24.69
N VAL A 59 -4.71 0.62 25.36
CA VAL A 59 -4.98 -0.69 24.72
C VAL A 59 -5.91 -0.54 23.51
N PRO A 60 -7.05 0.17 23.58
CA PRO A 60 -7.92 0.36 22.42
C PRO A 60 -7.27 1.20 21.32
N ALA A 61 -6.50 2.24 21.68
CA ALA A 61 -5.78 3.05 20.69
C ALA A 61 -4.71 2.24 19.94
N ALA A 62 -3.99 1.37 20.65
CA ALA A 62 -3.00 0.47 20.05
C ALA A 62 -3.67 -0.54 19.09
N ALA A 63 -4.82 -1.11 19.49
CA ALA A 63 -5.60 -2.00 18.62
C ALA A 63 -6.11 -1.28 17.37
N ALA A 64 -6.69 -0.08 17.51
CA ALA A 64 -7.16 0.73 16.39
C ALA A 64 -6.01 1.13 15.45
N ALA A 65 -4.84 1.48 15.98
CA ALA A 65 -3.65 1.79 15.18
C ALA A 65 -3.19 0.56 14.36
N LYS A 66 -3.23 -0.63 14.95
CA LYS A 66 -2.91 -1.89 14.26
C LYS A 66 -3.89 -2.20 13.13
N GLU A 67 -5.19 -2.06 13.38
CA GLU A 67 -6.23 -2.24 12.37
C GLU A 67 -6.05 -1.26 11.21
N PHE A 68 -5.82 0.03 11.53
CA PHE A 68 -5.55 1.06 10.53
C PHE A 68 -4.32 0.74 9.67
N MET A 69 -3.20 0.35 10.29
CA MET A 69 -1.97 0.00 9.56
C MET A 69 -2.16 -1.24 8.68
N THR A 70 -2.97 -2.20 9.13
CA THR A 70 -3.31 -3.39 8.34
C THR A 70 -4.14 -3.02 7.12
N ALA A 71 -5.17 -2.19 7.30
CA ALA A 71 -5.99 -1.68 6.20
C ALA A 71 -5.15 -0.86 5.21
N LEU A 72 -4.29 0.04 5.70
CA LEU A 72 -3.40 0.83 4.87
C LEU A 72 -2.45 -0.06 4.04
N SER A 73 -1.88 -1.09 4.66
CA SER A 73 -1.03 -2.06 3.95
C SER A 73 -1.78 -2.74 2.80
N SER A 74 -3.01 -3.20 3.06
CA SER A 74 -3.85 -3.86 2.05
C SER A 74 -4.21 -2.92 0.90
N SER A 75 -4.61 -1.69 1.20
CA SER A 75 -4.97 -0.72 0.15
C SER A 75 -3.77 -0.30 -0.69
N VAL A 76 -2.59 -0.15 -0.09
CA VAL A 76 -1.37 0.18 -0.85
C VAL A 76 -0.93 -0.97 -1.75
N GLU A 77 -1.13 -2.22 -1.30
CA GLU A 77 -0.88 -3.41 -2.11
C GLU A 77 -1.82 -3.47 -3.32
N GLU A 78 -3.12 -3.29 -3.11
CA GLU A 78 -4.14 -3.23 -4.18
C GLU A 78 -3.81 -2.15 -5.21
N ILE A 79 -3.51 -0.92 -4.79
CA ILE A 79 -3.14 0.17 -5.71
C ILE A 79 -1.86 -0.19 -6.50
N ALA A 80 -0.90 -0.87 -5.88
CA ALA A 80 0.32 -1.28 -6.57
C ALA A 80 0.06 -2.37 -7.61
N GLU A 81 -0.84 -3.32 -7.32
CA GLU A 81 -1.29 -4.34 -8.26
C GLU A 81 -2.04 -3.73 -9.43
N ASP A 82 -3.03 -2.88 -9.16
CA ASP A 82 -3.79 -2.18 -10.19
C ASP A 82 -2.89 -1.33 -11.09
N THR A 83 -1.95 -0.59 -10.50
CA THR A 83 -0.99 0.21 -11.26
C THR A 83 -0.13 -0.67 -12.18
N THR A 84 0.24 -1.87 -11.72
CA THR A 84 1.01 -2.83 -12.51
C THR A 84 0.17 -3.41 -13.65
N THR A 85 -1.09 -3.75 -13.38
CA THR A 85 -2.05 -4.24 -14.37
C THR A 85 -2.28 -3.21 -15.46
N VAL A 86 -2.58 -1.96 -15.09
CA VAL A 86 -2.75 -0.86 -16.04
C VAL A 86 -1.49 -0.65 -16.88
N ALA A 87 -0.30 -0.64 -16.27
CA ALA A 87 0.96 -0.52 -17.01
C ALA A 87 1.13 -1.63 -18.06
N ARG A 88 0.70 -2.86 -17.74
CA ARG A 88 0.75 -3.99 -18.65
C ARG A 88 -0.22 -3.83 -19.81
N GLU A 89 -1.47 -3.48 -19.53
CA GLU A 89 -2.51 -3.28 -20.55
C GLU A 89 -2.14 -2.17 -21.54
N PHE A 90 -1.57 -1.06 -21.05
CA PHE A 90 -1.08 0.02 -21.92
C PHE A 90 0.06 -0.46 -22.83
N ALA A 91 1.04 -1.20 -22.30
CA ALA A 91 2.15 -1.72 -23.10
C ALA A 91 1.68 -2.74 -24.16
N GLU A 92 0.71 -3.60 -23.83
CA GLU A 92 0.12 -4.56 -24.78
C GLU A 92 -0.68 -3.85 -25.88
N THR A 93 -1.39 -2.77 -25.54
CA THR A 93 -2.16 -1.95 -26.49
C THR A 93 -1.24 -1.16 -27.43
N GLU A 94 -0.11 -0.63 -26.93
CA GLU A 94 0.86 0.08 -27.76
C GLU A 94 1.56 -0.87 -28.74
N ASP A 95 1.90 -2.08 -28.31
CA ASP A 95 2.52 -3.09 -29.16
C ASP A 95 1.55 -3.62 -30.25
N SER A 96 0.27 -3.83 -29.90
CA SER A 96 -0.75 -4.22 -30.89
C SER A 96 -0.97 -3.12 -31.94
N ALA A 97 -1.11 -1.86 -31.52
CA ALA A 97 -1.26 -0.72 -32.42
C ALA A 97 -0.04 -0.55 -33.34
N THR A 98 1.17 -0.79 -32.82
CA THR A 98 2.42 -0.74 -33.60
C THR A 98 2.48 -1.87 -34.64
N ARG A 99 2.06 -3.09 -34.27
CA ARG A 99 2.01 -4.23 -35.20
C ARG A 99 0.96 -4.05 -36.30
N GLU A 100 -0.22 -3.56 -35.98
CA GLU A 100 -1.27 -3.27 -36.98
C GLU A 100 -0.84 -2.19 -37.96
N SER A 101 -0.18 -1.13 -37.47
CA SER A 101 0.34 -0.04 -38.32
C SER A 101 1.41 -0.52 -39.31
N ARG A 102 2.21 -1.54 -38.96
CA ARG A 102 3.20 -2.14 -39.87
C ARG A 102 2.58 -3.05 -40.94
N HIS A 103 1.41 -3.62 -40.69
CA HIS A 103 0.72 -4.47 -41.67
C HIS A 103 -0.12 -3.68 -42.68
N GLN A 104 -0.38 -2.40 -42.41
CA GLN A 104 -1.12 -1.50 -43.31
C GLN A 104 -0.21 -0.64 -44.22
N MET A 105 1.12 -0.72 -44.06
CA MET A 105 2.11 -0.20 -45.02
C MET A 105 2.54 -1.29 -45.99
#